data_AF-A0A1F5AIQ4-F1
#
_entry.id   AF-A0A1F5AIQ4-F1
#
_cell.length_a   1.000
_cell.length_b   1.000
_cell.length_c   1.000
_cell.angle_alpha   90.00
_cell.angle_beta   90.00
_cell.angle_gamma   90.00
#
_symmetry.space_group_name_H-M   'P 1'
#
loop_
_entity.id
_entity.type
_entity.pdbx_description
1 polymer ?
#
loop_
_entity_poly.entity_id
_entity_poly.type
_entity_poly.pdbx_seq_one_letter_code
_entity_poly.pdbx_strand_id
1 'polypeptide(L)'
;MKKTGGFMIGILIVAAALSGPRPGRPAQKSSDPQFKVKLDFNRWHDVPELYSDMERLRQAFPKFLRLASIGKSQDGRDIMLMTVNNPDTGPETAKAAMYIEANVHGNEIQGGEVCLYTIWYLMENYGRIENVTRLVNERVFYIIPTVNPDGRQYFMESPGGSARSGHVPVDEDNDGLLDEDGPDDLNGNGVIEQLRMRVPGRGTHRLSSTDPRILEAAPQGEAGDYILLGPEGLDNDGDGRVNEDGPGGYDQNRNWAADWQPEYVQRGAMNYPFELPEARGVADFLAAHPNIAGVQSYHNSGGMILRGPGAESAGEYPAEDARFYDELGKQGERIIPFYRYLIIWSGLYTVHGGFIDWTNEGLGIVSFSNELWSSEQYFPSEALREQQKDPESRIAPRRSRYFFDDYLEFGDEFLEWKPFDHPQYGKVEIGGAWRKTQGRVPPRFMNEELCHRNMAFSLYQADEMPMIRLGEAAAEKIGEDVHRVFLDIANPKLAPTIMARAARNNVVRPDLLLLAGKNVQVISAGWVDNKEVYRVKPSVLQLIGQKDLKRIIVRSGHPGKTTRTIMYLLKGSGDITFTYDSVKGGQAAKTVRLG
;
A
#
# COMPACT_ATOMS: atom_id res chain seq x y z
N MET A 1 64.94 -70.40 -15.15
CA MET A 1 64.93 -71.39 -14.05
C MET A 1 65.03 -70.68 -12.71
N LYS A 2 63.96 -70.83 -11.92
CA LYS A 2 63.74 -70.54 -10.49
C LYS A 2 64.85 -69.86 -9.67
N LYS A 3 64.52 -68.70 -9.08
CA LYS A 3 64.92 -68.34 -7.70
C LYS A 3 63.74 -67.71 -6.96
N THR A 4 63.55 -68.24 -5.76
CA THR A 4 62.60 -67.91 -4.70
C THR A 4 62.97 -66.65 -3.94
N GLY A 5 61.99 -65.96 -3.36
CA GLY A 5 62.17 -64.91 -2.35
C GLY A 5 60.81 -64.54 -1.74
N GLY A 6 60.63 -64.79 -0.44
CA GLY A 6 59.34 -64.75 0.26
C GLY A 6 58.85 -63.36 0.60
N PHE A 7 57.56 -63.26 0.95
CA PHE A 7 56.94 -62.06 1.49
C PHE A 7 56.15 -62.40 2.75
N MET A 8 56.48 -61.72 3.85
CA MET A 8 55.78 -61.74 5.12
C MET A 8 54.38 -61.12 4.97
N ILE A 9 53.35 -61.80 5.48
CA ILE A 9 52.00 -61.24 5.65
C ILE A 9 51.90 -60.71 7.08
N GLY A 10 51.83 -59.38 7.21
CA GLY A 10 51.46 -58.71 8.46
C GLY A 10 49.94 -58.77 8.67
N ILE A 11 49.53 -59.23 9.85
CA ILE A 11 48.13 -59.25 10.29
C ILE A 11 47.73 -57.83 10.71
N LEU A 12 46.76 -57.24 10.01
CA LEU A 12 46.11 -55.98 10.38
C LEU A 12 44.80 -56.31 11.11
N ILE A 13 44.74 -56.01 12.41
CA ILE A 13 43.51 -56.10 13.19
C ILE A 13 42.72 -54.81 12.93
N VAL A 14 41.61 -54.92 12.18
CA VAL A 14 40.64 -53.84 12.02
C VAL A 14 39.61 -53.94 13.14
N ALA A 15 39.64 -53.02 14.08
CA ALA A 15 38.57 -52.85 15.07
C ALA A 15 37.35 -52.23 14.37
N ALA A 16 36.27 -52.99 14.26
CA ALA A 16 34.99 -52.51 13.77
C ALA A 16 34.35 -51.57 14.82
N ALA A 17 34.36 -50.27 14.55
CA ALA A 17 33.52 -49.32 15.26
C ALA A 17 32.07 -49.47 14.75
N LEU A 18 31.21 -50.05 15.59
CA LEU A 18 29.76 -50.07 15.38
C LEU A 18 29.21 -48.63 15.45
N SER A 19 29.07 -47.99 14.29
CA SER A 19 28.28 -46.77 14.15
C SER A 19 26.80 -47.12 14.20
N GLY A 20 26.16 -46.86 15.35
CA GLY A 20 24.70 -46.87 15.44
C GLY A 20 24.07 -45.91 14.43
N PRO A 21 22.82 -46.16 13.98
CA PRO A 21 22.16 -45.30 13.02
C PRO A 21 22.03 -43.89 13.62
N ARG A 22 22.60 -42.89 12.94
CA ARG A 22 22.29 -41.49 13.23
C ARG A 22 20.79 -41.30 13.08
N PRO A 23 20.08 -40.62 13.99
CA PRO A 23 18.68 -40.28 13.78
C PRO A 23 18.60 -39.51 12.46
N GLY A 24 17.92 -40.10 11.48
CA GLY A 24 17.71 -39.46 10.18
C GLY A 24 17.01 -38.12 10.41
N ARG A 25 17.49 -37.07 9.73
CA ARG A 25 16.70 -35.84 9.60
C ARG A 25 15.29 -36.24 9.15
N PRO A 26 14.22 -35.78 9.80
CA PRO A 26 12.87 -36.09 9.36
C PRO A 26 12.76 -35.72 7.87
N ALA A 27 12.23 -36.65 7.07
CA ALA A 27 12.07 -36.44 5.64
C ALA A 27 11.28 -35.14 5.42
N GLN A 28 11.86 -34.19 4.71
CA GLN A 28 11.16 -32.97 4.32
C GLN A 28 10.04 -33.38 3.38
N LYS A 29 8.79 -33.25 3.83
CA LYS A 29 7.62 -33.48 2.98
C LYS A 29 7.65 -32.46 1.84
N SER A 30 7.29 -32.89 0.63
CA SER A 30 7.19 -32.00 -0.54
C SER A 30 5.96 -31.08 -0.48
N SER A 31 4.94 -31.44 0.31
CA SER A 31 3.79 -30.58 0.57
C SER A 31 4.12 -29.54 1.64
N ASP A 32 3.71 -28.30 1.41
CA ASP A 32 3.78 -27.27 2.44
C ASP A 32 2.88 -27.60 3.66
N PRO A 33 3.26 -27.13 4.86
CA PRO A 33 2.38 -27.21 6.02
C PRO A 33 1.04 -26.52 5.78
N GLN A 34 -0.03 -27.05 6.38
CA GLN A 34 -1.32 -26.36 6.34
C GLN A 34 -1.26 -25.08 7.18
N PHE A 35 -1.85 -24.02 6.63
CA PHE A 35 -2.09 -22.76 7.33
C PHE A 35 -3.09 -22.93 8.47
N LYS A 36 -2.95 -22.15 9.53
CA LYS A 36 -3.88 -22.17 10.67
C LYS A 36 -5.22 -21.57 10.30
N VAL A 37 -5.21 -20.47 9.55
CA VAL A 37 -6.38 -19.80 9.01
C VAL A 37 -6.36 -19.94 7.49
N LYS A 38 -7.36 -20.63 6.95
CA LYS A 38 -7.57 -20.76 5.51
C LYS A 38 -8.47 -19.62 5.04
N LEU A 39 -7.97 -18.84 4.09
CA LEU A 39 -8.64 -17.73 3.43
C LEU A 39 -8.57 -17.96 1.92
N ASP A 40 -9.59 -17.52 1.20
CA ASP A 40 -9.73 -17.74 -0.24
C ASP A 40 -9.53 -16.41 -0.99
N PHE A 41 -8.45 -16.30 -1.78
CA PHE A 41 -8.16 -15.09 -2.55
C PHE A 41 -8.65 -15.16 -4.01
N ASN A 42 -9.40 -16.21 -4.35
CA ASN A 42 -10.02 -16.42 -5.66
C ASN A 42 -11.52 -16.04 -5.68
N ARG A 43 -11.91 -15.13 -4.79
CA ARG A 43 -13.25 -14.54 -4.71
C ARG A 43 -13.18 -13.16 -4.05
N TRP A 44 -14.29 -12.43 -4.08
CA TRP A 44 -14.41 -11.10 -3.47
C TRP A 44 -15.19 -11.16 -2.16
N HIS A 45 -14.65 -10.56 -1.11
CA HIS A 45 -15.29 -10.51 0.21
C HIS A 45 -16.16 -9.26 0.35
N ASP A 46 -17.36 -9.39 0.90
CA ASP A 46 -18.08 -8.20 1.39
C ASP A 46 -17.47 -7.69 2.72
N VAL A 47 -18.03 -6.61 3.29
CA VAL A 47 -17.50 -6.04 4.54
C VAL A 47 -17.65 -7.03 5.72
N PRO A 48 -18.82 -7.67 5.95
CA PRO A 48 -18.96 -8.71 6.98
C PRO A 48 -17.93 -9.84 6.87
N GLU A 49 -17.67 -10.34 5.66
CA GLU A 49 -16.71 -11.41 5.42
C GLU A 49 -15.27 -10.98 5.70
N LEU A 50 -14.86 -9.80 5.22
CA LEU A 50 -13.54 -9.23 5.55
C LEU A 50 -13.34 -9.14 7.07
N TYR A 51 -14.33 -8.63 7.79
CA TYR A 51 -14.22 -8.44 9.24
C TYR A 51 -14.25 -9.76 10.00
N SER A 52 -15.05 -10.73 9.55
CA SER A 52 -15.04 -12.10 10.06
C SER A 52 -13.66 -12.74 9.92
N ASP A 53 -13.00 -12.58 8.78
CA ASP A 53 -11.67 -13.16 8.54
C ASP A 53 -10.56 -12.45 9.31
N MET A 54 -10.64 -11.13 9.49
CA MET A 54 -9.78 -10.39 10.42
C MET A 54 -9.93 -10.91 11.86
N GLU A 55 -11.15 -11.17 12.31
CA GLU A 55 -11.40 -11.71 13.65
C GLU A 55 -10.90 -13.16 13.79
N ARG A 56 -11.07 -14.01 12.77
CA ARG A 56 -10.49 -15.36 12.72
C ARG A 56 -8.95 -15.31 12.84
N LEU A 57 -8.30 -14.40 12.13
CA LEU A 57 -6.86 -14.16 12.25
C LEU A 57 -6.49 -13.70 13.66
N ARG A 58 -7.20 -12.71 14.23
CA ARG A 58 -6.95 -12.22 15.60
C ARG A 58 -7.07 -13.34 16.64
N GLN A 59 -8.06 -14.22 16.51
CA GLN A 59 -8.26 -15.36 17.39
C GLN A 59 -7.16 -16.41 17.26
N ALA A 60 -6.62 -16.63 16.06
CA ALA A 60 -5.53 -17.57 15.81
C ALA A 60 -4.15 -17.04 16.27
N PHE A 61 -3.96 -15.71 16.27
CA PHE A 61 -2.69 -15.05 16.61
C PHE A 61 -2.85 -13.90 17.65
N PRO A 62 -3.51 -14.15 18.81
CA PRO A 62 -3.94 -13.09 19.73
C PRO A 62 -2.78 -12.38 20.45
N LYS A 63 -1.58 -12.97 20.43
CA LYS A 63 -0.36 -12.32 20.95
C LYS A 63 0.08 -11.15 20.07
N PHE A 64 -0.09 -11.27 18.75
CA PHE A 64 0.45 -10.34 17.77
C PHE A 64 -0.60 -9.38 17.22
N LEU A 65 -1.86 -9.80 17.23
CA LEU A 65 -2.96 -9.13 16.56
C LEU A 65 -3.93 -8.47 17.54
N ARG A 66 -4.20 -7.19 17.33
CA ARG A 66 -5.27 -6.43 18.01
C ARG A 66 -6.18 -5.83 16.94
N LEU A 67 -7.47 -6.15 17.03
CA LEU A 67 -8.51 -5.63 16.14
C LEU A 67 -9.29 -4.54 16.90
N ALA A 68 -9.46 -3.37 16.31
CA ALA A 68 -10.22 -2.27 16.90
C ALA A 68 -10.85 -1.37 15.82
N SER A 69 -11.97 -0.73 16.15
CA SER A 69 -12.55 0.34 15.34
C SER A 69 -11.81 1.66 15.61
N ILE A 70 -11.48 2.42 14.57
CA ILE A 70 -10.88 3.77 14.68
C ILE A 70 -11.89 4.90 14.51
N GLY A 71 -13.15 4.57 14.27
CA GLY A 71 -14.19 5.51 13.94
C GLY A 71 -15.36 4.80 13.27
N LYS A 72 -16.36 5.58 12.89
CA LYS A 72 -17.51 5.09 12.14
C LYS A 72 -17.60 5.81 10.81
N SER A 73 -18.07 5.11 9.80
CA SER A 73 -18.46 5.71 8.52
C SER A 73 -19.75 6.50 8.65
N GLN A 74 -20.17 7.15 7.57
CA GLN A 74 -21.40 7.93 7.49
C GLN A 74 -22.64 7.11 7.89
N ASP A 75 -22.76 5.85 7.46
CA ASP A 75 -23.88 4.95 7.84
C ASP A 75 -23.68 4.27 9.21
N GLY A 76 -22.60 4.62 9.94
CA GLY A 76 -22.33 4.09 11.27
C GLY A 76 -21.59 2.75 11.32
N ARG A 77 -21.11 2.22 10.19
CA ARG A 77 -20.27 1.00 10.15
C ARG A 77 -18.91 1.29 10.76
N ASP A 78 -18.36 0.32 11.49
CA ASP A 78 -17.05 0.48 12.11
C ASP A 78 -15.93 0.47 11.07
N ILE A 79 -14.97 1.39 11.19
CA ILE A 79 -13.76 1.40 10.36
C ILE A 79 -12.71 0.55 11.10
N MET A 80 -12.65 -0.72 10.72
CA MET A 80 -11.86 -1.72 11.43
C MET A 80 -10.37 -1.70 11.05
N LEU A 81 -9.51 -1.63 12.06
CA LEU A 81 -8.06 -1.65 11.94
C LEU A 81 -7.47 -2.88 12.64
N MET A 82 -6.59 -3.59 11.93
CA MET A 82 -5.71 -4.61 12.50
C MET A 82 -4.36 -4.00 12.86
N THR A 83 -3.99 -4.07 14.13
CA THR A 83 -2.62 -3.84 14.57
C THR A 83 -1.85 -5.16 14.60
N VAL A 84 -0.71 -5.21 13.91
CA VAL A 84 0.26 -6.31 13.97
C VAL A 84 1.50 -5.82 14.72
N ASN A 85 1.77 -6.39 15.89
CA ASN A 85 2.92 -6.03 16.71
C ASN A 85 3.42 -7.24 17.50
N ASN A 86 4.73 -7.52 17.53
CA ASN A 86 5.30 -8.38 18.57
C ASN A 86 5.52 -7.57 19.86
N PRO A 87 4.76 -7.82 20.94
CA PRO A 87 4.92 -7.10 22.20
C PRO A 87 6.24 -7.45 22.92
N ASP A 88 6.84 -8.61 22.64
CA ASP A 88 8.11 -9.01 23.28
C ASP A 88 9.28 -8.12 22.83
N THR A 89 9.17 -7.46 21.67
CA THR A 89 10.23 -6.61 21.10
C THR A 89 9.98 -5.13 21.32
N GLY A 90 8.94 -4.79 22.09
CA GLY A 90 8.60 -3.42 22.48
C GLY A 90 7.14 -3.04 22.18
N PRO A 91 6.67 -1.93 22.77
CA PRO A 91 5.34 -1.42 22.51
C PRO A 91 5.22 -0.86 21.09
N GLU A 92 3.97 -0.74 20.61
CA GLU A 92 3.64 -0.26 19.26
C GLU A 92 4.34 1.09 18.94
N THR A 93 4.35 2.02 19.90
CA THR A 93 4.90 3.37 19.73
C THR A 93 6.42 3.46 19.72
N ALA A 94 7.14 2.39 20.08
CA ALA A 94 8.61 2.39 20.12
C ALA A 94 9.28 1.94 18.82
N LYS A 95 8.49 1.41 17.87
CA LYS A 95 8.97 0.86 16.59
C LYS A 95 8.44 1.68 15.43
N ALA A 96 9.20 1.73 14.34
CA ALA A 96 8.72 2.32 13.09
C ALA A 96 7.47 1.57 12.62
N ALA A 97 6.39 2.31 12.33
CA ALA A 97 5.14 1.73 11.90
C ALA A 97 4.87 1.96 10.41
N MET A 98 4.26 0.96 9.77
CA MET A 98 3.71 1.01 8.42
C MET A 98 2.18 1.06 8.52
N TYR A 99 1.58 2.06 7.91
CA TYR A 99 0.13 2.16 7.76
C TYR A 99 -0.27 1.73 6.35
N ILE A 100 -1.21 0.81 6.24
CA ILE A 100 -1.70 0.26 4.96
C ILE A 100 -3.22 0.40 4.96
N GLU A 101 -3.77 1.10 3.98
CA GLU A 101 -5.21 1.21 3.82
C GLU A 101 -5.65 0.99 2.37
N ALA A 102 -6.95 0.72 2.24
CA ALA A 102 -7.60 0.48 0.97
C ALA A 102 -9.07 0.90 1.04
N ASN A 103 -9.71 0.91 -0.13
CA ASN A 103 -11.14 1.20 -0.28
C ASN A 103 -11.54 2.53 0.33
N VAL A 104 -10.72 3.57 0.19
CA VAL A 104 -11.21 4.95 0.29
C VAL A 104 -12.27 5.23 -0.79
N HIS A 105 -12.15 4.56 -1.94
CA HIS A 105 -13.24 4.39 -2.90
C HIS A 105 -13.86 2.98 -2.80
N GLY A 106 -15.18 2.91 -2.71
CA GLY A 106 -15.92 1.67 -2.45
C GLY A 106 -15.77 0.60 -3.52
N ASN A 107 -15.71 0.99 -4.79
CA ASN A 107 -15.58 0.09 -5.94
C ASN A 107 -14.14 -0.39 -6.23
N GLU A 108 -13.17 -0.11 -5.36
CA GLU A 108 -11.76 -0.48 -5.52
C GLU A 108 -11.40 -1.74 -4.74
N ILE A 109 -12.29 -2.74 -4.77
CA ILE A 109 -12.38 -3.85 -3.79
C ILE A 109 -11.11 -4.71 -3.65
N GLN A 110 -10.26 -4.79 -4.66
CA GLN A 110 -9.03 -5.58 -4.60
C GLN A 110 -8.03 -5.07 -3.56
N GLY A 111 -8.05 -3.76 -3.24
CA GLY A 111 -7.16 -3.20 -2.22
C GLY A 111 -7.42 -3.81 -0.83
N GLY A 112 -8.69 -4.04 -0.49
CA GLY A 112 -9.08 -4.72 0.75
C GLY A 112 -8.59 -6.16 0.82
N GLU A 113 -8.56 -6.87 -0.31
CA GLU A 113 -7.99 -8.22 -0.41
C GLU A 113 -6.47 -8.21 -0.16
N VAL A 114 -5.74 -7.23 -0.69
CA VAL A 114 -4.30 -7.08 -0.42
C VAL A 114 -4.03 -6.83 1.06
N CYS A 115 -4.88 -6.02 1.72
CA CYS A 115 -4.79 -5.78 3.16
C CYS A 115 -4.99 -7.06 3.96
N LEU A 116 -6.05 -7.84 3.66
CA LEU A 116 -6.32 -9.11 4.32
C LEU A 116 -5.18 -10.12 4.07
N TYR A 117 -4.69 -10.23 2.83
CA TYR A 117 -3.55 -11.06 2.45
C TYR A 117 -2.30 -10.67 3.24
N THR A 118 -2.06 -9.38 3.46
CA THR A 118 -0.89 -8.89 4.21
C THR A 118 -0.92 -9.36 5.67
N ILE A 119 -2.07 -9.23 6.34
CA ILE A 119 -2.22 -9.71 7.73
C ILE A 119 -1.99 -11.22 7.80
N TRP A 120 -2.65 -11.97 6.92
CA TRP A 120 -2.54 -13.42 6.83
C TRP A 120 -1.11 -13.88 6.56
N TYR A 121 -0.44 -13.28 5.56
CA TYR A 121 0.91 -13.66 5.16
C TYR A 121 1.92 -13.38 6.26
N LEU A 122 1.84 -12.24 6.94
CA LEU A 122 2.72 -11.92 8.07
C LEU A 122 2.59 -12.97 9.19
N MET A 123 1.37 -13.39 9.53
CA MET A 123 1.12 -14.28 10.67
C MET A 123 1.38 -15.75 10.36
N GLU A 124 0.92 -16.25 9.21
CA GLU A 124 1.16 -17.63 8.79
C GLU A 124 2.64 -17.91 8.51
N ASN A 125 3.43 -16.86 8.24
CA ASN A 125 4.87 -16.98 8.01
C ASN A 125 5.75 -16.59 9.20
N TYR A 126 5.17 -16.05 10.28
CA TYR A 126 5.93 -15.74 11.50
C TYR A 126 6.45 -17.04 12.14
N GLY A 127 7.78 -17.12 12.33
CA GLY A 127 8.48 -18.32 12.78
C GLY A 127 8.78 -19.34 11.66
N ARG A 128 8.28 -19.12 10.43
CA ARG A 128 8.55 -19.96 9.25
C ARG A 128 9.54 -19.31 8.29
N ILE A 129 9.34 -18.04 7.96
CA ILE A 129 10.24 -17.26 7.10
C ILE A 129 11.01 -16.26 7.97
N GLU A 130 12.34 -16.34 7.96
CA GLU A 130 13.20 -15.51 8.80
C GLU A 130 12.99 -14.01 8.56
N ASN A 131 12.91 -13.58 7.30
CA ASN A 131 12.69 -12.18 6.96
C ASN A 131 11.33 -11.66 7.44
N VAL A 132 10.26 -12.46 7.33
CA VAL A 132 8.93 -12.08 7.86
C VAL A 132 8.96 -12.00 9.38
N THR A 133 9.60 -12.96 10.03
CA THR A 133 9.77 -13.00 11.49
C THR A 133 10.50 -11.77 12.00
N ARG A 134 11.63 -11.43 11.36
CA ARG A 134 12.39 -10.21 11.64
C ARG A 134 11.53 -8.97 11.45
N LEU A 135 10.77 -8.89 10.35
CA LEU A 135 9.96 -7.72 10.06
C LEU A 135 8.86 -7.49 11.12
N VAL A 136 8.14 -8.52 11.54
CA VAL A 136 7.14 -8.45 12.64
C VAL A 136 7.79 -8.08 13.98
N ASN A 137 9.02 -8.49 14.21
CA ASN A 137 9.78 -8.13 15.41
C ASN A 137 10.22 -6.66 15.39
N GLU A 138 10.67 -6.15 14.24
CA GLU A 138 11.28 -4.83 14.11
C GLU A 138 10.29 -3.71 13.75
N ARG A 139 9.07 -4.05 13.32
CA ARG A 139 8.06 -3.10 12.83
C ARG A 139 6.71 -3.28 13.52
N VAL A 140 5.82 -2.33 13.24
CA VAL A 140 4.40 -2.37 13.55
C VAL A 140 3.64 -2.16 12.25
N PHE A 141 2.54 -2.88 12.06
CA PHE A 141 1.64 -2.64 10.94
C PHE A 141 0.26 -2.24 11.47
N TYR A 142 -0.29 -1.21 10.85
CA TYR A 142 -1.67 -0.76 11.06
C TYR A 142 -2.38 -0.92 9.72
N ILE A 143 -3.32 -1.86 9.64
CA ILE A 143 -3.89 -2.30 8.37
C ILE A 143 -5.41 -2.13 8.40
N ILE A 144 -5.95 -1.34 7.48
CA ILE A 144 -7.39 -1.11 7.29
C ILE A 144 -7.79 -1.63 5.91
N PRO A 145 -8.55 -2.73 5.79
CA PRO A 145 -8.94 -3.24 4.48
C PRO A 145 -10.03 -2.39 3.83
N THR A 146 -10.77 -1.59 4.59
CA THR A 146 -11.71 -0.61 4.02
C THR A 146 -11.88 0.63 4.90
N VAL A 147 -11.50 1.78 4.35
CA VAL A 147 -11.76 3.10 4.96
C VAL A 147 -13.18 3.57 4.68
N ASN A 148 -13.76 3.21 3.53
CA ASN A 148 -15.15 3.43 3.14
C ASN A 148 -15.95 2.09 3.17
N PRO A 149 -16.28 1.55 4.35
CA PRO A 149 -17.06 0.32 4.46
C PRO A 149 -18.45 0.46 3.83
N ASP A 150 -19.04 1.66 3.82
CA ASP A 150 -20.36 1.89 3.24
C ASP A 150 -20.33 1.73 1.72
N GLY A 151 -19.43 2.45 1.05
CA GLY A 151 -19.25 2.35 -0.40
C GLY A 151 -18.82 0.95 -0.84
N ARG A 152 -17.98 0.24 -0.06
CA ARG A 152 -17.63 -1.15 -0.36
C ARG A 152 -18.86 -2.06 -0.26
N GLN A 153 -19.64 -1.96 0.81
CA GLN A 153 -20.81 -2.81 0.99
C GLN A 153 -21.83 -2.56 -0.13
N TYR A 154 -22.08 -1.28 -0.44
CA TYR A 154 -22.94 -0.90 -1.56
C TYR A 154 -22.42 -1.44 -2.90
N PHE A 155 -21.11 -1.35 -3.18
CA PHE A 155 -20.55 -1.97 -4.40
C PHE A 155 -20.82 -3.47 -4.47
N MET A 156 -20.83 -4.18 -3.35
CA MET A 156 -21.03 -5.63 -3.32
C MET A 156 -22.50 -6.00 -3.51
N GLU A 157 -23.42 -5.29 -2.85
CA GLU A 157 -24.86 -5.59 -2.85
C GLU A 157 -25.62 -5.00 -4.04
N SER A 158 -25.22 -3.83 -4.53
CA SER A 158 -25.97 -3.11 -5.55
C SER A 158 -25.69 -3.62 -6.97
N PRO A 159 -26.68 -3.58 -7.89
CA PRO A 159 -26.49 -3.98 -9.29
C PRO A 159 -25.54 -3.07 -10.08
N GLY A 160 -25.42 -1.80 -9.68
CA GLY A 160 -24.60 -0.80 -10.34
C GLY A 160 -23.09 -0.89 -10.02
N GLY A 161 -22.25 -0.44 -10.97
CA GLY A 161 -20.79 -0.43 -10.82
C GLY A 161 -20.19 0.88 -10.27
N SER A 162 -21.00 1.95 -10.16
CA SER A 162 -20.56 3.25 -9.65
C SER A 162 -20.80 3.35 -8.14
N ALA A 163 -19.82 2.89 -7.37
CA ALA A 163 -19.81 2.98 -5.90
C ALA A 163 -18.48 3.58 -5.44
N ARG A 164 -18.03 4.64 -6.13
CA ARG A 164 -16.73 5.26 -5.87
C ARG A 164 -16.77 6.11 -4.60
N SER A 165 -17.81 6.90 -4.43
CA SER A 165 -17.98 7.87 -3.35
C SER A 165 -18.39 7.22 -2.03
N GLY A 166 -18.36 8.00 -0.93
CA GLY A 166 -19.21 7.71 0.22
C GLY A 166 -20.67 8.10 -0.07
N HIS A 167 -21.61 7.61 0.72
CA HIS A 167 -23.04 7.82 0.51
C HIS A 167 -23.52 9.04 1.30
N VAL A 168 -23.77 10.14 0.61
CA VAL A 168 -24.60 11.25 1.13
C VAL A 168 -25.67 11.48 0.10
N PRO A 169 -26.94 11.53 0.51
CA PRO A 169 -28.00 11.92 -0.40
C PRO A 169 -27.73 13.30 -0.97
N VAL A 170 -27.72 13.41 -2.31
CA VAL A 170 -27.61 14.68 -3.00
C VAL A 170 -28.82 14.86 -3.90
N ASP A 171 -29.18 16.12 -4.09
CA ASP A 171 -30.21 16.56 -5.02
C ASP A 171 -29.45 17.08 -6.26
N GLU A 172 -29.18 16.21 -7.25
CA GLU A 172 -28.29 16.57 -8.37
C GLU A 172 -28.94 17.62 -9.31
N ASP A 173 -30.28 17.73 -9.34
CA ASP A 173 -31.00 18.62 -10.24
C ASP A 173 -31.70 19.83 -9.55
N ASN A 174 -31.67 19.89 -8.22
CA ASN A 174 -32.29 20.89 -7.34
C ASN A 174 -33.82 20.91 -7.36
N ASP A 175 -34.47 19.77 -7.57
CA ASP A 175 -35.92 19.65 -7.53
C ASP A 175 -36.49 19.47 -6.09
N GLY A 176 -35.60 19.25 -5.11
CA GLY A 176 -35.92 19.07 -3.69
C GLY A 176 -36.07 17.61 -3.26
N LEU A 177 -35.77 16.67 -4.17
CA LEU A 177 -35.77 15.22 -3.97
C LEU A 177 -34.32 14.70 -3.99
N LEU A 178 -34.06 13.51 -3.43
CA LEU A 178 -32.69 13.03 -3.19
C LEU A 178 -32.51 11.61 -3.72
N ASP A 179 -31.56 11.40 -4.64
CA ASP A 179 -31.15 10.10 -5.20
C ASP A 179 -32.32 9.30 -5.84
N GLU A 180 -33.21 9.96 -6.60
CA GLU A 180 -34.52 9.39 -6.97
C GLU A 180 -34.61 8.65 -8.31
N ASP A 181 -33.63 8.78 -9.21
CA ASP A 181 -33.70 8.20 -10.56
C ASP A 181 -32.38 7.54 -11.00
N GLY A 182 -31.93 6.53 -10.26
CA GLY A 182 -30.80 5.68 -10.67
C GLY A 182 -31.21 4.50 -11.56
N PRO A 183 -30.24 3.81 -12.22
CA PRO A 183 -30.52 2.61 -13.00
C PRO A 183 -31.24 1.49 -12.25
N ASP A 184 -32.33 0.99 -12.84
CA ASP A 184 -33.10 -0.16 -12.34
C ASP A 184 -32.60 -1.47 -12.95
N ASP A 185 -32.34 -2.49 -12.13
CA ASP A 185 -32.12 -3.86 -12.58
C ASP A 185 -33.46 -4.50 -13.00
N LEU A 186 -33.88 -4.24 -14.24
CA LEU A 186 -35.20 -4.59 -14.78
C LEU A 186 -35.40 -6.09 -14.92
N ASN A 187 -34.33 -6.89 -14.98
CA ASN A 187 -34.41 -8.34 -15.11
C ASN A 187 -33.94 -9.12 -13.88
N GLY A 188 -33.51 -8.43 -12.83
CA GLY A 188 -33.15 -8.99 -11.53
C GLY A 188 -31.90 -9.86 -11.55
N ASN A 189 -30.96 -9.61 -12.47
CA ASN A 189 -29.73 -10.39 -12.61
C ASN A 189 -28.56 -9.88 -11.75
N GLY A 190 -28.74 -8.76 -11.05
CA GLY A 190 -27.75 -8.10 -10.20
C GLY A 190 -26.69 -7.28 -10.96
N VAL A 191 -26.93 -6.91 -12.22
CA VAL A 191 -26.04 -6.09 -13.05
C VAL A 191 -26.88 -5.14 -13.90
N ILE A 192 -26.55 -3.84 -13.87
CA ILE A 192 -27.16 -2.87 -14.79
C ILE A 192 -26.64 -3.10 -16.22
N GLU A 193 -27.53 -3.60 -17.08
CA GLU A 193 -27.27 -3.88 -18.49
C GLU A 193 -27.52 -2.66 -19.40
N GLN A 194 -27.22 -2.80 -20.70
CA GLN A 194 -27.61 -1.80 -21.70
C GLN A 194 -28.91 -2.21 -22.38
N LEU A 195 -29.67 -1.23 -22.84
CA LEU A 195 -30.84 -1.39 -23.69
C LEU A 195 -30.51 -0.95 -25.12
N ARG A 196 -30.93 -1.76 -26.09
CA ARG A 196 -30.92 -1.37 -27.51
C ARG A 196 -32.23 -1.72 -28.20
N MET A 197 -32.59 -0.91 -29.18
CA MET A 197 -33.78 -1.13 -30.00
C MET A 197 -33.38 -1.39 -31.44
N ARG A 198 -33.94 -2.45 -32.05
CA ARG A 198 -33.74 -2.76 -33.46
C ARG A 198 -34.68 -1.94 -34.34
N VAL A 199 -34.13 -1.03 -35.13
CA VAL A 199 -34.81 -0.14 -36.07
C VAL A 199 -34.13 -0.18 -37.45
N PRO A 200 -34.40 -1.23 -38.26
CA PRO A 200 -33.67 -1.46 -39.50
C PRO A 200 -33.67 -0.25 -40.44
N GLY A 201 -32.49 0.15 -40.92
CA GLY A 201 -32.29 1.29 -41.82
C GLY A 201 -32.65 2.67 -41.25
N ARG A 202 -32.86 2.78 -39.93
CA ARG A 202 -33.18 4.05 -39.24
C ARG A 202 -32.39 4.23 -37.93
N GLY A 203 -31.48 3.31 -37.63
CA GLY A 203 -30.67 3.34 -36.42
C GLY A 203 -29.43 4.21 -36.55
N THR A 204 -28.81 4.49 -35.40
CA THR A 204 -27.53 5.20 -35.28
C THR A 204 -26.34 4.25 -35.19
N HIS A 205 -26.60 2.95 -34.99
CA HIS A 205 -25.58 1.93 -34.78
C HIS A 205 -25.81 0.67 -35.62
N ARG A 206 -24.73 -0.08 -35.89
CA ARG A 206 -24.74 -1.39 -36.54
C ARG A 206 -23.92 -2.39 -35.73
N LEU A 207 -24.16 -3.68 -35.94
CA LEU A 207 -23.29 -4.72 -35.37
C LEU A 207 -21.93 -4.68 -36.06
N SER A 208 -20.84 -4.86 -35.31
CA SER A 208 -19.51 -5.01 -35.89
C SER A 208 -19.47 -6.23 -36.81
N SER A 209 -18.82 -6.09 -37.96
CA SER A 209 -18.60 -7.20 -38.89
C SER A 209 -17.63 -8.25 -38.35
N THR A 210 -16.87 -7.91 -37.31
CA THR A 210 -15.82 -8.77 -36.73
C THR A 210 -16.27 -9.52 -35.48
N ASP A 211 -17.23 -8.97 -34.73
CA ASP A 211 -17.88 -9.62 -33.58
C ASP A 211 -19.29 -9.02 -33.39
N PRO A 212 -20.37 -9.79 -33.57
CA PRO A 212 -21.74 -9.27 -33.51
C PRO A 212 -22.17 -8.80 -32.12
N ARG A 213 -21.38 -9.06 -31.07
CA ARG A 213 -21.61 -8.54 -29.71
C ARG A 213 -21.26 -7.06 -29.60
N ILE A 214 -20.37 -6.56 -30.48
CA ILE A 214 -19.90 -5.18 -30.50
C ILE A 214 -20.86 -4.32 -31.31
N LEU A 215 -21.30 -3.21 -30.71
CA LEU A 215 -22.12 -2.21 -31.37
C LEU A 215 -21.23 -1.03 -31.84
N GLU A 216 -21.30 -0.70 -33.13
CA GLU A 216 -20.51 0.38 -33.73
C GLU A 216 -21.43 1.49 -34.23
N ALA A 217 -21.02 2.75 -34.03
CA ALA A 217 -21.72 3.88 -34.64
C ALA A 217 -21.72 3.73 -36.17
N ALA A 218 -22.87 3.97 -36.79
CA ALA A 218 -22.97 4.00 -38.24
C ALA A 218 -22.11 5.14 -38.80
N PRO A 219 -21.37 4.94 -39.90
CA PRO A 219 -20.62 6.01 -40.55
C PRO A 219 -21.51 7.19 -40.92
N GLN A 220 -20.92 8.39 -40.99
CA GLN A 220 -21.66 9.59 -41.36
C GLN A 220 -22.31 9.42 -42.74
N GLY A 221 -23.65 9.57 -42.80
CA GLY A 221 -24.43 9.41 -44.03
C GLY A 221 -24.93 7.98 -44.29
N GLU A 222 -24.56 7.01 -43.47
CA GLU A 222 -25.12 5.66 -43.49
C GLU A 222 -26.17 5.50 -42.36
N ALA A 223 -27.21 4.72 -42.62
CA ALA A 223 -28.19 4.35 -41.59
C ALA A 223 -27.78 3.01 -40.94
N GLY A 224 -27.82 2.96 -39.62
CA GLY A 224 -27.68 1.74 -38.84
C GLY A 224 -29.00 0.97 -38.70
N ASP A 225 -28.94 -0.15 -37.98
CA ASP A 225 -30.09 -1.01 -37.68
C ASP A 225 -30.49 -0.97 -36.20
N TYR A 226 -29.70 -0.31 -35.35
CA TYR A 226 -29.92 -0.26 -33.91
C TYR A 226 -29.84 1.17 -33.38
N ILE A 227 -30.62 1.45 -32.35
CA ILE A 227 -30.47 2.61 -31.47
C ILE A 227 -30.05 2.08 -30.10
N LEU A 228 -28.94 2.59 -29.57
CA LEU A 228 -28.57 2.36 -28.17
C LEU A 228 -29.40 3.31 -27.30
N LEU A 229 -30.14 2.77 -26.35
CA LEU A 229 -31.02 3.53 -25.46
C LEU A 229 -30.31 3.94 -24.15
N GLY A 230 -29.20 3.28 -23.81
CA GLY A 230 -28.42 3.55 -22.60
C GLY A 230 -28.52 2.41 -21.59
N PRO A 231 -28.12 2.63 -20.32
CA PRO A 231 -28.36 1.68 -19.23
C PRO A 231 -29.84 1.38 -19.06
N GLU A 232 -30.17 0.18 -18.57
CA GLU A 232 -31.54 -0.13 -18.14
C GLU A 232 -32.00 0.79 -16.99
N GLY A 233 -33.30 1.06 -16.93
CA GLY A 233 -33.90 2.04 -16.01
C GLY A 233 -35.32 2.40 -16.42
N LEU A 234 -36.09 2.94 -15.48
CA LEU A 234 -37.40 3.55 -15.70
C LEU A 234 -37.33 5.05 -15.43
N ASP A 235 -38.28 5.81 -15.98
CA ASP A 235 -38.57 7.20 -15.59
C ASP A 235 -39.38 7.13 -14.29
N ASN A 236 -38.67 7.07 -13.16
CA ASN A 236 -39.27 6.75 -11.87
C ASN A 236 -40.08 7.91 -11.26
N ASP A 237 -39.78 9.14 -11.66
CA ASP A 237 -40.42 10.38 -11.20
C ASP A 237 -41.40 10.99 -12.22
N GLY A 238 -41.38 10.53 -13.47
CA GLY A 238 -42.30 10.91 -14.54
C GLY A 238 -41.95 12.24 -15.21
N ASP A 239 -40.70 12.70 -15.10
CA ASP A 239 -40.23 13.95 -15.68
C ASP A 239 -39.89 13.84 -17.19
N GLY A 240 -39.91 12.61 -17.71
CA GLY A 240 -39.63 12.27 -19.10
C GLY A 240 -38.19 11.86 -19.36
N ARG A 241 -37.37 11.72 -18.31
CA ARG A 241 -35.97 11.31 -18.34
C ARG A 241 -35.80 10.00 -17.58
N VAL A 242 -34.65 9.36 -17.77
CA VAL A 242 -34.38 8.01 -17.23
C VAL A 242 -32.93 7.98 -16.79
N ASN A 243 -32.67 7.48 -15.58
CA ASN A 243 -31.36 7.32 -14.98
C ASN A 243 -30.64 8.66 -14.72
N GLU A 244 -31.36 9.70 -14.29
CA GLU A 244 -30.81 11.05 -14.14
C GLU A 244 -30.40 11.46 -12.72
N ASP A 245 -30.83 10.75 -11.68
CA ASP A 245 -30.52 11.09 -10.28
C ASP A 245 -30.10 9.84 -9.48
N GLY A 246 -28.94 9.28 -9.83
CA GLY A 246 -28.34 8.18 -9.10
C GLY A 246 -27.65 8.64 -7.80
N PRO A 247 -27.45 7.76 -6.81
CA PRO A 247 -26.93 8.16 -5.51
C PRO A 247 -25.60 8.89 -5.64
N GLY A 248 -25.58 10.16 -5.26
CA GLY A 248 -24.37 10.95 -5.37
C GLY A 248 -23.41 10.71 -4.20
N GLY A 249 -22.46 11.62 -4.05
CA GLY A 249 -21.53 11.54 -2.94
C GLY A 249 -20.22 12.29 -3.09
N TYR A 250 -19.37 12.11 -2.09
CA TYR A 250 -18.10 12.79 -1.93
C TYR A 250 -16.91 11.94 -2.36
N ASP A 251 -15.81 12.57 -2.75
CA ASP A 251 -14.53 11.88 -2.98
C ASP A 251 -13.68 12.02 -1.71
N GLN A 252 -13.65 10.94 -0.92
CA GLN A 252 -12.85 10.88 0.31
C GLN A 252 -11.39 11.23 0.08
N ASN A 253 -10.83 10.95 -1.10
CA ASN A 253 -9.46 11.27 -1.46
C ASN A 253 -9.31 12.69 -2.05
N ARG A 254 -10.25 13.60 -1.75
CA ARG A 254 -10.16 15.06 -1.93
C ARG A 254 -10.40 15.86 -0.66
N ASN A 255 -10.72 15.19 0.46
CA ASN A 255 -11.08 15.84 1.72
C ASN A 255 -9.90 16.00 2.70
N TRP A 256 -8.65 15.82 2.25
CA TRP A 256 -7.46 15.93 3.09
C TRP A 256 -6.87 17.34 3.07
N ALA A 257 -6.13 17.73 4.11
CA ALA A 257 -5.73 19.13 4.31
C ALA A 257 -4.57 19.63 3.42
N ALA A 258 -3.83 18.76 2.72
CA ALA A 258 -2.75 19.21 1.83
C ALA A 258 -3.32 19.78 0.53
N ASP A 259 -3.05 21.07 0.30
CA ASP A 259 -3.55 21.81 -0.87
C ASP A 259 -5.05 21.54 -1.13
N TRP A 260 -5.85 21.54 -0.06
CA TRP A 260 -7.29 21.39 -0.18
C TRP A 260 -7.88 22.58 -0.93
N GLN A 261 -8.80 22.30 -1.85
CA GLN A 261 -9.48 23.30 -2.64
C GLN A 261 -11.00 23.11 -2.51
N PRO A 262 -11.78 24.20 -2.57
CA PRO A 262 -13.23 24.11 -2.46
C PRO A 262 -13.86 23.38 -3.65
N GLU A 263 -15.10 22.92 -3.47
CA GLU A 263 -15.85 22.07 -4.41
C GLU A 263 -15.86 22.59 -5.87
N TYR A 264 -15.94 23.91 -6.08
CA TYR A 264 -15.93 24.51 -7.41
C TYR A 264 -14.57 24.43 -8.14
N VAL A 265 -13.50 24.07 -7.43
CA VAL A 265 -12.16 23.79 -7.99
C VAL A 265 -11.91 22.28 -8.02
N GLN A 266 -12.24 21.59 -6.93
CA GLN A 266 -12.03 20.16 -6.75
C GLN A 266 -13.35 19.49 -6.35
N ARG A 267 -14.03 18.86 -7.32
CA ARG A 267 -15.26 18.10 -7.04
C ARG A 267 -15.02 17.00 -6.00
N GLY A 268 -15.97 16.80 -5.10
CA GLY A 268 -15.98 15.83 -4.02
C GLY A 268 -15.16 16.22 -2.79
N ALA A 269 -14.61 17.44 -2.74
CA ALA A 269 -13.74 17.91 -1.66
C ALA A 269 -14.49 18.35 -0.39
N MET A 270 -15.81 18.55 -0.51
CA MET A 270 -16.72 19.01 0.55
C MET A 270 -16.47 20.47 0.96
N ASN A 271 -16.89 20.86 2.17
CA ASN A 271 -16.86 22.25 2.67
C ASN A 271 -15.54 22.59 3.38
N TYR A 272 -14.88 21.62 4.01
CA TYR A 272 -13.57 21.79 4.65
C TYR A 272 -12.81 20.46 4.82
N PRO A 273 -11.47 20.49 5.01
CA PRO A 273 -10.70 19.27 5.25
C PRO A 273 -11.16 18.47 6.47
N PHE A 274 -11.18 17.15 6.33
CA PHE A 274 -11.59 16.18 7.34
C PHE A 274 -13.02 16.39 7.87
N GLU A 275 -13.90 16.94 7.02
CA GLU A 275 -15.33 17.00 7.28
C GLU A 275 -15.92 15.60 7.39
N LEU A 276 -15.45 14.69 6.55
CA LEU A 276 -15.95 13.33 6.45
C LEU A 276 -15.55 12.51 7.68
N PRO A 277 -16.46 11.72 8.27
CA PRO A 277 -16.16 10.95 9.47
C PRO A 277 -15.09 9.89 9.24
N GLU A 278 -15.01 9.31 8.03
CA GLU A 278 -13.95 8.36 7.66
C GLU A 278 -12.58 9.04 7.66
N ALA A 279 -12.47 10.19 6.97
CA ALA A 279 -11.24 10.97 6.91
C ALA A 279 -10.83 11.46 8.30
N ARG A 280 -11.80 11.88 9.13
CA ARG A 280 -11.57 12.29 10.52
C ARG A 280 -11.01 11.17 11.38
N GLY A 281 -11.62 9.98 11.34
CA GLY A 281 -11.17 8.83 12.12
C GLY A 281 -9.73 8.42 11.77
N VAL A 282 -9.41 8.40 10.48
CA VAL A 282 -8.04 8.15 10.00
C VAL A 282 -7.08 9.26 10.43
N ALA A 283 -7.48 10.53 10.31
CA ALA A 283 -6.62 11.66 10.68
C ALA A 283 -6.28 11.66 12.18
N ASP A 284 -7.27 11.42 13.04
CA ASP A 284 -7.10 11.35 14.49
C ASP A 284 -6.22 10.15 14.88
N PHE A 285 -6.41 9.00 14.22
CA PHE A 285 -5.55 7.84 14.39
C PHE A 285 -4.10 8.15 14.02
N LEU A 286 -3.83 8.70 12.83
CA LEU A 286 -2.48 9.00 12.38
C LEU A 286 -1.79 10.05 13.27
N ALA A 287 -2.53 11.06 13.73
CA ALA A 287 -2.03 12.07 14.67
C ALA A 287 -1.62 11.46 16.02
N ALA A 288 -2.36 10.45 16.50
CA ALA A 288 -2.06 9.73 17.74
C ALA A 288 -0.88 8.76 17.62
N HIS A 289 -0.46 8.40 16.40
CA HIS A 289 0.61 7.44 16.12
C HIS A 289 1.75 8.07 15.32
N PRO A 290 2.49 9.04 15.91
CA PRO A 290 3.52 9.78 15.18
C PRO A 290 4.72 8.92 14.73
N ASN A 291 4.85 7.70 15.26
CA ASN A 291 5.85 6.71 14.85
C ASN A 291 5.57 6.04 13.50
N ILE A 292 4.43 6.35 12.85
CA ILE A 292 4.15 5.94 11.47
C ILE A 292 5.16 6.61 10.54
N ALA A 293 5.98 5.78 9.92
CA ALA A 293 7.06 6.18 9.04
C ALA A 293 6.72 5.97 7.56
N GLY A 294 5.88 4.98 7.26
CA GLY A 294 5.42 4.66 5.92
C GLY A 294 3.91 4.55 5.80
N VAL A 295 3.37 4.96 4.66
CA VAL A 295 1.97 4.80 4.24
C VAL A 295 1.92 4.11 2.89
N GLN A 296 1.01 3.15 2.76
CA GLN A 296 0.54 2.61 1.49
C GLN A 296 -0.97 2.76 1.43
N SER A 297 -1.45 3.47 0.40
CA SER A 297 -2.86 3.56 0.06
C SER A 297 -3.11 2.75 -1.22
N TYR A 298 -4.07 1.82 -1.20
CA TYR A 298 -4.42 1.01 -2.36
C TYR A 298 -5.69 1.52 -3.03
N HIS A 299 -5.53 1.83 -4.31
CA HIS A 299 -6.53 2.33 -5.24
C HIS A 299 -6.67 1.43 -6.47
N ASN A 300 -7.49 1.82 -7.45
CA ASN A 300 -7.42 1.28 -8.81
C ASN A 300 -7.90 2.31 -9.87
N SER A 301 -7.50 2.19 -11.14
CA SER A 301 -6.72 1.11 -11.78
C SER A 301 -5.66 1.65 -12.72
N GLY A 302 -4.70 0.80 -13.11
CA GLY A 302 -3.77 1.11 -14.19
C GLY A 302 -2.35 0.58 -14.03
N GLY A 303 -2.05 -0.11 -12.92
CA GLY A 303 -0.70 -0.59 -12.62
C GLY A 303 0.24 0.59 -12.39
N MET A 304 0.06 1.30 -11.29
CA MET A 304 0.90 2.47 -10.98
C MET A 304 1.33 2.48 -9.52
N ILE A 305 2.53 2.99 -9.28
CA ILE A 305 3.08 3.31 -7.97
C ILE A 305 3.26 4.82 -7.95
N LEU A 306 2.42 5.51 -7.20
CA LEU A 306 2.29 6.96 -7.21
C LEU A 306 2.92 7.56 -5.97
N ARG A 307 3.70 8.62 -6.16
CA ARG A 307 4.06 9.55 -5.10
C ARG A 307 3.53 10.94 -5.40
N GLY A 308 3.40 11.75 -4.35
CA GLY A 308 3.20 13.19 -4.53
C GLY A 308 4.45 13.89 -5.13
N PRO A 309 4.34 15.18 -5.45
CA PRO A 309 3.18 16.03 -5.15
C PRO A 309 1.96 15.74 -6.04
N GLY A 310 0.77 16.01 -5.52
CA GLY A 310 -0.52 15.92 -6.21
C GLY A 310 -0.76 17.03 -7.23
N ALA A 311 -0.14 18.21 -7.03
CA ALA A 311 -0.27 19.36 -7.91
C ALA A 311 1.09 19.96 -8.31
N GLU A 312 1.18 20.52 -9.53
CA GLU A 312 2.41 21.20 -10.00
C GLU A 312 2.78 22.40 -9.11
N SER A 313 1.76 23.11 -8.60
CA SER A 313 1.89 24.25 -7.69
C SER A 313 2.62 23.93 -6.39
N ALA A 314 2.57 22.68 -5.92
CA ALA A 314 3.25 22.24 -4.70
C ALA A 314 4.78 22.16 -4.85
N GLY A 315 5.27 22.11 -6.10
CA GLY A 315 6.69 22.02 -6.44
C GLY A 315 7.29 20.64 -6.14
N GLU A 316 8.38 20.31 -6.85
CA GLU A 316 9.05 19.03 -6.65
C GLU A 316 9.62 18.89 -5.23
N TYR A 317 9.64 17.64 -4.74
CA TYR A 317 10.24 17.30 -3.47
C TYR A 317 11.74 17.66 -3.44
N PRO A 318 12.30 17.95 -2.25
CA PRO A 318 13.74 18.11 -2.10
C PRO A 318 14.51 16.96 -2.77
N ALA A 319 15.68 17.25 -3.36
CA ALA A 319 16.42 16.24 -4.11
C ALA A 319 16.82 15.02 -3.25
N GLU A 320 17.07 15.22 -1.96
CA GLU A 320 17.29 14.13 -0.99
C GLU A 320 16.06 13.24 -0.86
N ASP A 321 14.88 13.86 -0.87
CA ASP A 321 13.60 13.18 -0.74
C ASP A 321 13.23 12.45 -2.05
N ALA A 322 13.35 13.11 -3.20
CA ALA A 322 13.09 12.48 -4.48
C ALA A 322 13.97 11.23 -4.71
N ARG A 323 15.26 11.26 -4.32
CA ARG A 323 16.17 10.12 -4.49
C ARG A 323 15.73 8.87 -3.73
N PHE A 324 15.24 8.99 -2.50
CA PHE A 324 14.79 7.80 -1.77
C PHE A 324 13.48 7.27 -2.37
N TYR A 325 12.56 8.16 -2.77
CA TYR A 325 11.31 7.76 -3.41
C TYR A 325 11.59 7.02 -4.71
N ASP A 326 12.53 7.52 -5.51
CA ASP A 326 12.93 6.87 -6.77
C ASP A 326 13.53 5.49 -6.55
N GLU A 327 14.32 5.30 -5.48
CA GLU A 327 14.89 3.99 -5.16
C GLU A 327 13.80 2.99 -4.73
N LEU A 328 12.86 3.42 -3.87
CA LEU A 328 11.72 2.59 -3.47
C LEU A 328 10.80 2.28 -4.65
N GLY A 329 10.39 3.29 -5.41
CA GLY A 329 9.46 3.17 -6.53
C GLY A 329 9.99 2.28 -7.63
N LYS A 330 11.26 2.46 -8.05
CA LYS A 330 11.90 1.59 -9.06
C LYS A 330 12.09 0.17 -8.58
N GLN A 331 12.31 -0.05 -7.28
CA GLN A 331 12.31 -1.40 -6.74
C GLN A 331 10.91 -1.99 -6.72
N GLY A 332 9.88 -1.18 -6.48
CA GLY A 332 8.47 -1.55 -6.62
C GLY A 332 8.13 -2.04 -8.03
N GLU A 333 8.57 -1.34 -9.08
CA GLU A 333 8.38 -1.78 -10.49
C GLU A 333 9.00 -3.16 -10.78
N ARG A 334 10.09 -3.51 -10.08
CA ARG A 334 10.73 -4.84 -10.20
C ARG A 334 9.96 -5.93 -9.47
N ILE A 335 9.30 -5.59 -8.37
CA ILE A 335 8.48 -6.52 -7.56
C ILE A 335 7.13 -6.76 -8.23
N ILE A 336 6.55 -5.70 -8.79
CA ILE A 336 5.21 -5.68 -9.37
C ILE A 336 5.34 -5.37 -10.89
N PRO A 337 5.47 -6.38 -11.75
CA PRO A 337 5.53 -6.15 -13.19
C PRO A 337 4.23 -5.48 -13.67
N PHE A 338 4.33 -4.76 -14.79
CA PHE A 338 3.25 -3.94 -15.36
C PHE A 338 2.88 -2.70 -14.53
N TYR A 339 3.63 -2.40 -13.47
CA TYR A 339 3.45 -1.17 -12.70
C TYR A 339 4.49 -0.13 -13.12
N ARG A 340 4.07 1.13 -13.15
CA ARG A 340 4.95 2.28 -13.42
C ARG A 340 5.04 3.18 -12.21
N TYR A 341 6.25 3.56 -11.83
CA TYR A 341 6.47 4.54 -10.78
C TYR A 341 6.36 5.96 -11.34
N LEU A 342 5.40 6.73 -10.82
CA LEU A 342 5.02 8.04 -11.35
C LEU A 342 4.86 9.06 -10.22
N ILE A 343 4.99 10.33 -10.60
CA ILE A 343 4.60 11.48 -9.79
C ILE A 343 3.15 11.81 -10.19
N ILE A 344 2.25 12.02 -9.22
CA ILE A 344 0.82 12.19 -9.49
C ILE A 344 0.55 13.27 -10.54
N TRP A 345 0.96 14.51 -10.29
CA TRP A 345 0.56 15.62 -11.18
C TRP A 345 1.08 15.49 -12.62
N SER A 346 2.29 14.94 -12.81
CA SER A 346 2.94 14.88 -14.13
C SER A 346 2.75 13.55 -14.85
N GLY A 347 2.53 12.46 -14.12
CA GLY A 347 2.24 11.14 -14.68
C GLY A 347 0.76 10.82 -14.83
N LEU A 348 -0.11 11.57 -14.13
CA LEU A 348 -1.56 11.45 -14.18
C LEU A 348 -2.23 12.81 -14.44
N TYR A 349 -2.74 13.43 -13.38
CA TYR A 349 -3.49 14.68 -13.39
C TYR A 349 -3.35 15.35 -12.01
N THR A 350 -3.68 16.64 -11.94
CA THR A 350 -3.64 17.41 -10.70
C THR A 350 -4.67 16.91 -9.69
N VAL A 351 -4.23 16.66 -8.46
CA VAL A 351 -5.06 16.26 -7.32
C VAL A 351 -4.87 17.26 -6.18
N HIS A 352 -5.98 17.83 -5.72
CA HIS A 352 -6.04 18.68 -4.53
C HIS A 352 -6.67 17.91 -3.37
N GLY A 353 -6.17 18.11 -2.15
CA GLY A 353 -6.69 17.44 -0.96
C GLY A 353 -6.50 15.92 -0.96
N GLY A 354 -5.41 15.41 -1.54
CA GLY A 354 -5.09 13.98 -1.59
C GLY A 354 -4.52 13.41 -0.28
N PHE A 355 -4.82 12.14 0.02
CA PHE A 355 -4.40 11.47 1.25
C PHE A 355 -2.87 11.41 1.39
N ILE A 356 -2.18 10.91 0.35
CA ILE A 356 -0.74 10.70 0.40
C ILE A 356 0.07 12.00 0.36
N ASP A 357 -0.51 13.07 -0.19
CA ASP A 357 0.03 14.42 -0.12
C ASP A 357 -0.05 14.92 1.33
N TRP A 358 -1.20 14.76 1.99
CA TRP A 358 -1.34 15.17 3.38
C TRP A 358 -0.46 14.37 4.34
N THR A 359 -0.36 13.04 4.21
CA THR A 359 0.52 12.25 5.08
C THR A 359 1.99 12.60 4.86
N ASN A 360 2.40 12.95 3.64
CA ASN A 360 3.76 13.42 3.39
C ASN A 360 4.02 14.83 3.92
N GLU A 361 3.15 15.78 3.56
CA GLU A 361 3.33 17.21 3.82
C GLU A 361 3.03 17.59 5.25
N GLY A 362 1.94 17.05 5.80
CA GLY A 362 1.42 17.35 7.13
C GLY A 362 2.04 16.49 8.22
N LEU A 363 2.51 15.28 7.90
CA LEU A 363 3.03 14.32 8.90
C LEU A 363 4.45 13.81 8.61
N GLY A 364 5.05 14.22 7.49
CA GLY A 364 6.41 13.80 7.11
C GLY A 364 6.55 12.30 6.86
N ILE A 365 5.49 11.62 6.39
CA ILE A 365 5.44 10.17 6.16
C ILE A 365 5.89 9.85 4.72
N VAL A 366 6.65 8.76 4.55
CA VAL A 366 6.96 8.20 3.22
C VAL A 366 5.71 7.51 2.69
N SER A 367 5.03 8.12 1.71
CA SER A 367 3.66 7.75 1.34
C SER A 367 3.55 7.41 -0.14
N PHE A 368 2.97 6.25 -0.44
CA PHE A 368 2.65 5.82 -1.79
C PHE A 368 1.15 5.56 -1.92
N SER A 369 0.60 5.88 -3.09
CA SER A 369 -0.67 5.34 -3.57
C SER A 369 -0.36 4.33 -4.67
N ASN A 370 -0.97 3.15 -4.65
CA ASN A 370 -0.84 2.20 -5.74
C ASN A 370 -2.18 2.07 -6.47
N GLU A 371 -2.18 2.28 -7.78
CA GLU A 371 -3.33 2.03 -8.64
C GLU A 371 -3.27 0.58 -9.12
N LEU A 372 -4.05 -0.28 -8.47
CA LEU A 372 -3.98 -1.73 -8.66
C LEU A 372 -4.53 -2.14 -10.01
N TRP A 373 -4.04 -3.28 -10.47
CA TRP A 373 -4.44 -3.97 -11.70
C TRP A 373 -4.13 -3.21 -13.00
N SER A 374 -3.53 -3.93 -13.94
CA SER A 374 -3.30 -3.43 -15.30
C SER A 374 -3.81 -4.49 -16.27
N SER A 375 -4.67 -4.07 -17.21
CA SER A 375 -5.20 -4.95 -18.25
C SER A 375 -4.12 -5.51 -19.19
N GLU A 376 -2.90 -4.97 -19.16
CA GLU A 376 -1.75 -5.57 -19.86
C GLU A 376 -1.47 -7.01 -19.36
N GLN A 377 -1.88 -7.34 -18.13
CA GLN A 377 -1.69 -8.67 -17.55
C GLN A 377 -2.56 -9.74 -18.21
N TYR A 378 -3.60 -9.37 -18.96
CA TYR A 378 -4.35 -10.33 -19.77
C TYR A 378 -3.47 -10.99 -20.83
N PHE A 379 -2.49 -10.26 -21.36
CA PHE A 379 -1.62 -10.71 -22.44
C PHE A 379 -0.16 -10.35 -22.12
N PRO A 380 0.48 -11.06 -21.18
CA PRO A 380 1.70 -10.58 -20.50
C PRO A 380 2.97 -10.62 -21.35
N SER A 381 2.98 -11.32 -22.49
CA SER A 381 4.18 -11.42 -23.33
C SER A 381 4.30 -10.26 -24.31
N GLU A 382 5.53 -9.85 -24.61
CA GLU A 382 5.81 -8.80 -25.59
C GLU A 382 5.24 -9.14 -26.98
N ALA A 383 5.36 -10.40 -27.41
CA ALA A 383 4.81 -10.88 -28.67
C ALA A 383 3.28 -10.74 -28.73
N LEU A 384 2.58 -11.01 -27.63
CA LEU A 384 1.13 -10.83 -27.57
C LEU A 384 0.76 -9.35 -27.60
N ARG A 385 1.47 -8.48 -26.85
CA ARG A 385 1.25 -7.03 -26.89
C ARG A 385 1.49 -6.44 -28.28
N GLU A 386 2.50 -6.93 -29.01
CA GLU A 386 2.70 -6.56 -30.42
C GLU A 386 1.55 -7.06 -31.30
N GLN A 387 1.09 -8.30 -31.07
CA GLN A 387 -0.06 -8.87 -31.77
C GLN A 387 -1.36 -8.07 -31.50
N GLN A 388 -1.51 -7.41 -30.34
CA GLN A 388 -2.67 -6.53 -30.09
C GLN A 388 -2.66 -5.29 -31.00
N LYS A 389 -1.52 -4.86 -31.53
CA LYS A 389 -1.46 -3.67 -32.41
C LYS A 389 -2.05 -3.93 -33.79
N ASP A 390 -2.12 -5.18 -34.22
CA ASP A 390 -2.77 -5.58 -35.47
C ASP A 390 -4.30 -5.53 -35.32
N PRO A 391 -5.01 -4.64 -36.05
CA PRO A 391 -6.47 -4.56 -35.99
C PRO A 391 -7.18 -5.87 -36.36
N GLU A 392 -6.57 -6.70 -37.20
CA GLU A 392 -7.12 -7.97 -37.67
C GLU A 392 -6.93 -9.10 -36.64
N SER A 393 -6.09 -8.89 -35.63
CA SER A 393 -5.87 -9.83 -34.54
C SER A 393 -7.13 -10.10 -33.71
N ARG A 394 -7.33 -11.37 -33.33
CA ARG A 394 -8.39 -11.78 -32.39
C ARG A 394 -8.27 -11.12 -31.01
N ILE A 395 -7.07 -10.66 -30.66
CA ILE A 395 -6.78 -9.95 -29.42
C ILE A 395 -6.51 -8.45 -29.64
N ALA A 396 -6.96 -7.88 -30.76
CA ALA A 396 -6.96 -6.44 -30.97
C ALA A 396 -7.78 -5.73 -29.86
N PRO A 397 -7.51 -4.46 -29.49
CA PRO A 397 -8.08 -3.79 -28.32
C PRO A 397 -9.62 -3.83 -28.21
N ARG A 398 -10.34 -3.84 -29.34
CA ARG A 398 -11.81 -3.94 -29.35
C ARG A 398 -12.35 -5.35 -29.08
N ARG A 399 -11.55 -6.39 -29.34
CA ARG A 399 -11.93 -7.81 -29.26
C ARG A 399 -11.22 -8.56 -28.14
N SER A 400 -10.12 -8.03 -27.63
CA SER A 400 -9.28 -8.67 -26.61
C SER A 400 -10.04 -9.03 -25.36
N ARG A 401 -10.96 -8.16 -24.92
CA ARG A 401 -11.82 -8.37 -23.75
C ARG A 401 -12.76 -9.58 -23.95
N TYR A 402 -13.39 -9.66 -25.12
CA TYR A 402 -14.26 -10.78 -25.50
C TYR A 402 -13.47 -12.07 -25.67
N PHE A 403 -12.29 -12.02 -26.31
CA PHE A 403 -11.41 -13.18 -26.42
C PHE A 403 -11.02 -13.71 -25.03
N PHE A 404 -10.66 -12.81 -24.11
CA PHE A 404 -10.29 -13.21 -22.76
C PHE A 404 -11.48 -13.85 -22.04
N ASP A 405 -12.66 -13.26 -22.15
CA ASP A 405 -13.89 -13.82 -21.58
C ASP A 405 -14.22 -15.20 -22.16
N ASP A 406 -14.23 -15.35 -23.48
CA ASP A 406 -14.58 -16.61 -24.17
C ASP A 406 -13.65 -17.78 -23.78
N TYR A 407 -12.35 -17.52 -23.63
CA TYR A 407 -11.33 -18.58 -23.50
C TYR A 407 -10.74 -18.75 -22.10
N LEU A 408 -10.78 -17.71 -21.25
CA LEU A 408 -10.17 -17.74 -19.91
C LEU A 408 -11.22 -17.62 -18.80
N GLU A 409 -12.28 -16.83 -18.99
CA GLU A 409 -13.41 -16.73 -18.03
C GLU A 409 -14.60 -17.61 -18.44
N PHE A 410 -14.53 -18.27 -19.60
CA PHE A 410 -15.54 -19.17 -20.17
C PHE A 410 -16.93 -18.52 -20.32
N GLY A 411 -16.97 -17.23 -20.65
CA GLY A 411 -18.20 -16.47 -20.88
C GLY A 411 -18.94 -16.08 -19.60
N ASP A 412 -18.28 -16.09 -18.44
CA ASP A 412 -18.90 -15.68 -17.18
C ASP A 412 -19.12 -14.16 -17.10
N GLU A 413 -18.33 -13.33 -17.80
CA GLU A 413 -18.30 -11.89 -17.55
C GLU A 413 -19.13 -11.04 -18.53
N PHE A 414 -19.27 -11.41 -19.81
CA PHE A 414 -20.09 -10.67 -20.77
C PHE A 414 -21.56 -11.13 -20.74
N LEU A 415 -22.48 -10.17 -20.68
CA LEU A 415 -23.92 -10.42 -20.70
C LEU A 415 -24.47 -10.25 -22.12
N GLU A 416 -24.88 -11.37 -22.72
CA GLU A 416 -25.41 -11.41 -24.09
C GLU A 416 -26.77 -10.70 -24.23
N TRP A 417 -26.97 -10.06 -25.38
CA TRP A 417 -28.24 -9.41 -25.74
C TRP A 417 -29.40 -10.41 -25.81
N LYS A 418 -30.49 -10.11 -25.10
CA LYS A 418 -31.72 -10.90 -25.05
C LYS A 418 -32.95 -10.04 -25.31
N PRO A 419 -34.01 -10.57 -25.96
CA PRO A 419 -35.27 -9.86 -26.08
C PRO A 419 -35.85 -9.48 -24.71
N PHE A 420 -36.32 -8.24 -24.59
CA PHE A 420 -36.95 -7.70 -23.38
C PHE A 420 -38.16 -6.82 -23.75
N ASP A 421 -39.20 -6.83 -22.92
CA ASP A 421 -40.41 -6.01 -23.13
C ASP A 421 -40.38 -4.85 -22.12
N HIS A 422 -39.92 -3.69 -22.58
CA HIS A 422 -39.74 -2.51 -21.73
C HIS A 422 -41.07 -1.76 -21.54
N PRO A 423 -41.43 -1.37 -20.31
CA PRO A 423 -42.69 -0.66 -20.04
C PRO A 423 -42.89 0.61 -20.87
N GLN A 424 -41.82 1.38 -21.11
CA GLN A 424 -41.89 2.64 -21.87
C GLN A 424 -41.50 2.49 -23.36
N TYR A 425 -40.59 1.59 -23.70
CA TYR A 425 -40.02 1.48 -25.05
C TYR A 425 -40.62 0.32 -25.87
N GLY A 426 -41.42 -0.54 -25.23
CA GLY A 426 -41.92 -1.79 -25.83
C GLY A 426 -40.78 -2.78 -26.08
N LYS A 427 -40.83 -3.49 -27.22
CA LYS A 427 -39.87 -4.54 -27.55
C LYS A 427 -38.46 -3.97 -27.80
N VAL A 428 -37.55 -4.29 -26.90
CA VAL A 428 -36.13 -3.94 -26.96
C VAL A 428 -35.27 -5.20 -26.74
N GLU A 429 -33.95 -5.03 -26.75
CA GLU A 429 -33.01 -6.04 -26.28
C GLU A 429 -32.25 -5.48 -25.08
N ILE A 430 -32.09 -6.30 -24.04
CA ILE A 430 -31.30 -6.04 -22.84
C ILE A 430 -30.02 -6.88 -22.87
N GLY A 431 -28.86 -6.29 -22.58
CA GLY A 431 -27.57 -6.98 -22.63
C GLY A 431 -26.42 -6.06 -22.97
N GLY A 432 -25.37 -6.61 -23.58
CA GLY A 432 -24.23 -5.83 -24.06
C GLY A 432 -23.38 -5.20 -22.95
N ALA A 433 -23.57 -5.65 -21.72
CA ALA A 433 -22.87 -5.16 -20.55
C ALA A 433 -21.87 -6.20 -20.03
N TRP A 434 -21.01 -5.73 -19.15
CA TRP A 434 -20.02 -6.56 -18.47
C TRP A 434 -20.34 -6.56 -16.98
N ARG A 435 -20.13 -7.68 -16.30
CA ARG A 435 -20.21 -7.71 -14.85
C ARG A 435 -19.28 -6.65 -14.23
N LYS A 436 -19.68 -6.09 -13.09
CA LYS A 436 -18.92 -5.06 -12.36
C LYS A 436 -17.52 -5.50 -11.92
N THR A 437 -17.26 -6.80 -11.88
CA THR A 437 -15.95 -7.39 -11.58
C THR A 437 -15.05 -7.55 -12.79
N GLN A 438 -15.50 -7.16 -13.98
CA GLN A 438 -14.68 -7.25 -15.18
C GLN A 438 -13.90 -5.94 -15.40
N GLY A 439 -12.58 -6.05 -15.54
CA GLY A 439 -11.74 -5.04 -16.16
C GLY A 439 -11.10 -4.06 -15.17
N ARG A 440 -11.89 -3.50 -14.24
CA ARG A 440 -11.39 -2.61 -13.18
C ARG A 440 -10.66 -3.37 -12.06
N VAL A 441 -11.06 -4.61 -11.84
CA VAL A 441 -10.45 -5.54 -10.87
C VAL A 441 -9.87 -6.75 -11.63
N PRO A 442 -8.87 -7.47 -11.08
CA PRO A 442 -8.34 -8.67 -11.73
C PRO A 442 -9.41 -9.76 -11.86
N PRO A 443 -9.29 -10.65 -12.85
CA PRO A 443 -9.87 -11.99 -12.77
C PRO A 443 -9.64 -12.64 -11.42
N ARG A 444 -10.65 -13.33 -10.90
CA ARG A 444 -10.59 -13.97 -9.58
C ARG A 444 -9.39 -14.91 -9.45
N PHE A 445 -9.07 -15.67 -10.50
CA PHE A 445 -7.93 -16.60 -10.49
C PHE A 445 -6.56 -15.91 -10.50
N MET A 446 -6.49 -14.62 -10.84
CA MET A 446 -5.25 -13.83 -10.84
C MET A 446 -5.08 -12.97 -9.57
N ASN A 447 -6.12 -12.88 -8.73
CA ASN A 447 -6.15 -11.97 -7.59
C ASN A 447 -5.11 -12.32 -6.51
N GLU A 448 -4.83 -13.61 -6.26
CA GLU A 448 -3.82 -14.01 -5.28
C GLU A 448 -2.41 -13.52 -5.65
N GLU A 449 -2.05 -13.57 -6.94
CA GLU A 449 -0.77 -13.02 -7.41
C GLU A 449 -0.71 -11.50 -7.22
N LEU A 450 -1.79 -10.80 -7.57
CA LEU A 450 -1.90 -9.36 -7.36
C LEU A 450 -1.74 -8.99 -5.88
N CYS A 451 -2.38 -9.74 -4.98
CA CYS A 451 -2.25 -9.57 -3.54
C CYS A 451 -0.81 -9.79 -3.08
N HIS A 452 -0.20 -10.89 -3.47
CA HIS A 452 1.16 -11.24 -3.05
C HIS A 452 2.19 -10.18 -3.47
N ARG A 453 2.14 -9.72 -4.72
CA ARG A 453 3.10 -8.74 -5.24
C ARG A 453 2.96 -7.37 -4.61
N ASN A 454 1.72 -6.87 -4.45
CA ASN A 454 1.49 -5.58 -3.81
C ASN A 454 1.86 -5.61 -2.31
N MET A 455 1.50 -6.69 -1.61
CA MET A 455 1.94 -6.93 -0.23
C MET A 455 3.47 -6.93 -0.13
N ALA A 456 4.16 -7.63 -1.04
CA ALA A 456 5.61 -7.71 -1.02
C ALA A 456 6.28 -6.33 -1.18
N PHE A 457 5.72 -5.43 -2.00
CA PHE A 457 6.19 -4.05 -2.09
C PHE A 457 5.97 -3.28 -0.79
N SER A 458 4.81 -3.41 -0.15
CA SER A 458 4.55 -2.76 1.14
C SER A 458 5.41 -3.29 2.27
N LEU A 459 5.73 -4.59 2.29
CA LEU A 459 6.70 -5.16 3.23
C LEU A 459 8.13 -4.68 2.94
N TYR A 460 8.50 -4.50 1.68
CA TYR A 460 9.79 -3.91 1.31
C TYR A 460 9.89 -2.45 1.78
N GLN A 461 8.85 -1.64 1.54
CA GLN A 461 8.77 -0.28 2.07
C GLN A 461 8.89 -0.29 3.59
N ALA A 462 8.13 -1.13 4.30
CA ALA A 462 8.20 -1.25 5.75
C ALA A 462 9.59 -1.65 6.24
N ASP A 463 10.30 -2.53 5.54
CA ASP A 463 11.66 -2.91 5.89
C ASP A 463 12.63 -1.73 5.76
N GLU A 464 12.46 -0.90 4.74
CA GLU A 464 13.29 0.27 4.45
C GLU A 464 12.97 1.54 5.27
N MET A 465 11.97 1.48 6.14
CA MET A 465 11.69 2.52 7.13
C MET A 465 12.86 2.70 8.12
N PRO A 466 13.08 3.92 8.64
CA PRO A 466 14.27 4.24 9.44
C PRO A 466 14.39 3.35 10.66
N MET A 467 15.63 3.01 11.04
CA MET A 467 15.90 2.24 12.25
C MET A 467 17.25 2.66 12.84
N ILE A 468 17.21 3.36 13.96
CA ILE A 468 18.43 3.85 14.61
C ILE A 468 19.14 2.71 15.35
N ARG A 469 20.46 2.65 15.21
CA ARG A 469 21.36 1.78 15.96
C ARG A 469 22.52 2.62 16.50
N LEU A 470 22.92 2.35 17.74
CA LEU A 470 24.15 2.90 18.29
C LEU A 470 25.27 1.86 18.17
N GLY A 471 26.36 2.27 17.55
CA GLY A 471 27.51 1.43 17.25
C GLY A 471 28.54 1.39 18.38
N GLU A 472 29.82 1.40 17.99
CA GLU A 472 30.93 1.44 18.93
C GLU A 472 30.89 2.76 19.71
N ALA A 473 31.03 2.64 21.04
CA ALA A 473 31.22 3.78 21.91
C ALA A 473 32.39 3.48 22.83
N ALA A 474 33.45 4.30 22.73
CA ALA A 474 34.70 4.10 23.46
C ALA A 474 35.09 5.39 24.17
N ALA A 475 35.38 5.29 25.46
CA ALA A 475 35.92 6.38 26.26
C ALA A 475 37.44 6.27 26.32
N GLU A 476 38.11 7.35 25.98
CA GLU A 476 39.56 7.49 26.04
C GLU A 476 39.90 8.59 27.04
N LYS A 477 40.70 8.26 28.06
CA LYS A 477 41.17 9.24 29.03
C LYS A 477 42.24 10.12 28.39
N ILE A 478 41.99 11.43 28.34
CA ILE A 478 42.89 12.42 27.74
C ILE A 478 43.41 13.47 28.74
N GLY A 479 42.96 13.38 30.00
CA GLY A 479 43.39 14.22 31.12
C GLY A 479 43.00 13.60 32.45
N GLU A 480 43.24 14.29 33.57
CA GLU A 480 43.04 13.76 34.94
C GLU A 480 41.61 13.23 35.16
N ASP A 481 40.60 14.00 34.73
CA ASP A 481 39.17 13.64 34.76
C ASP A 481 38.48 13.85 33.41
N VAL A 482 39.24 14.04 32.33
CA VAL A 482 38.68 14.39 31.01
C VAL A 482 38.77 13.19 30.08
N HIS A 483 37.63 12.84 29.51
CA HIS A 483 37.44 11.71 28.62
C HIS A 483 36.96 12.20 27.25
N ARG A 484 37.55 11.65 26.19
CA ARG A 484 37.06 11.74 24.83
C ARG A 484 36.19 10.52 24.55
N VAL A 485 34.96 10.72 24.10
CA VAL A 485 34.05 9.64 23.75
C VAL A 485 33.60 9.78 22.31
N PHE A 486 33.83 8.76 21.50
CA PHE A 486 33.23 8.64 20.18
C PHE A 486 31.95 7.83 20.29
N LEU A 487 30.89 8.25 19.61
CA LEU A 487 29.65 7.51 19.49
C LEU A 487 29.25 7.43 18.02
N ASP A 488 29.19 6.22 17.49
CA ASP A 488 28.66 5.95 16.15
C ASP A 488 27.14 5.81 16.22
N ILE A 489 26.44 6.59 15.39
CA ILE A 489 25.00 6.53 15.21
C ILE A 489 24.77 6.06 13.77
N ALA A 490 24.02 4.99 13.59
CA ALA A 490 23.78 4.40 12.28
C ALA A 490 22.29 4.29 11.99
N ASN A 491 21.92 4.59 10.75
CA ASN A 491 20.65 4.20 10.16
C ASN A 491 20.97 3.33 8.93
N PRO A 492 20.82 2.00 9.02
CA PRO A 492 21.15 1.10 7.91
C PRO A 492 20.07 1.09 6.81
N LYS A 493 18.93 1.76 7.04
CA LYS A 493 17.76 1.73 6.17
C LYS A 493 17.74 2.92 5.22
N LEU A 494 17.07 2.77 4.08
CA LEU A 494 17.02 3.79 3.04
C LEU A 494 16.35 5.09 3.50
N ALA A 495 15.22 4.99 4.21
CA ALA A 495 14.51 6.18 4.64
C ALA A 495 15.28 6.92 5.76
N PRO A 496 15.39 8.26 5.68
CA PRO A 496 15.90 9.05 6.80
C PRO A 496 14.90 9.00 7.97
N THR A 497 15.35 9.35 9.17
CA THR A 497 14.44 9.47 10.31
C THR A 497 13.46 10.63 10.19
N ILE A 498 13.86 11.68 9.46
CA ILE A 498 13.05 12.86 9.14
C ILE A 498 13.31 13.23 7.69
N MET A 499 12.24 13.36 6.90
CA MET A 499 12.33 13.79 5.50
C MET A 499 12.86 15.22 5.41
N ALA A 500 13.57 15.56 4.35
CA ALA A 500 14.11 16.92 4.17
C ALA A 500 12.98 17.96 4.13
N ARG A 501 11.86 17.65 3.46
CA ARG A 501 10.67 18.52 3.42
C ARG A 501 10.03 18.65 4.80
N ALA A 502 9.90 17.53 5.51
CA ALA A 502 9.33 17.51 6.86
C ALA A 502 10.16 18.36 7.86
N ALA A 503 11.48 18.30 7.75
CA ALA A 503 12.39 19.11 8.55
C ALA A 503 12.28 20.62 8.23
N ARG A 504 12.08 20.99 6.96
CA ARG A 504 11.87 22.39 6.53
C ARG A 504 10.53 22.95 7.03
N ASN A 505 9.50 22.11 7.01
CA ASN A 505 8.13 22.50 7.39
C ASN A 505 7.86 22.35 8.90
N ASN A 506 8.78 21.77 9.67
CA ASN A 506 8.64 21.51 11.11
C ASN A 506 7.42 20.65 11.50
N VAL A 507 7.04 19.69 10.65
CA VAL A 507 5.88 18.81 10.86
C VAL A 507 6.20 17.53 11.64
N VAL A 508 7.47 17.24 11.87
CA VAL A 508 7.94 16.13 12.71
C VAL A 508 8.83 16.69 13.81
N ARG A 509 8.64 16.21 15.04
CA ARG A 509 9.55 16.56 16.16
C ARG A 509 10.99 16.19 15.77
N PRO A 510 11.96 17.09 15.96
CA PRO A 510 13.38 16.78 15.77
C PRO A 510 13.83 15.53 16.55
N ASP A 511 14.78 14.81 15.99
CA ASP A 511 15.48 13.75 16.71
C ASP A 511 16.28 14.34 17.87
N LEU A 512 16.41 13.57 18.95
CA LEU A 512 17.15 13.98 20.14
C LEU A 512 18.33 13.03 20.38
N LEU A 513 19.50 13.60 20.60
CA LEU A 513 20.63 12.87 21.16
C LEU A 513 20.82 13.31 22.62
N LEU A 514 20.57 12.39 23.53
CA LEU A 514 20.55 12.59 24.97
C LEU A 514 21.78 11.94 25.61
N LEU A 515 22.33 12.60 26.63
CA LEU A 515 23.39 12.08 27.47
C LEU A 515 22.96 12.16 28.94
N ALA A 516 22.84 10.99 29.58
CA ALA A 516 22.56 10.85 31.00
C ALA A 516 23.81 10.37 31.76
N GLY A 517 24.07 10.96 32.93
CA GLY A 517 25.18 10.57 33.82
C GLY A 517 25.21 11.47 35.05
N LYS A 518 25.39 10.88 36.25
CA LYS A 518 25.28 11.61 37.53
C LYS A 518 26.43 12.60 37.75
N ASN A 519 27.66 12.18 37.45
CA ASN A 519 28.88 12.92 37.77
C ASN A 519 29.63 13.36 36.50
N VAL A 520 28.90 13.74 35.45
CA VAL A 520 29.50 14.11 34.16
C VAL A 520 29.12 15.53 33.72
N GLN A 521 30.11 16.31 33.33
CA GLN A 521 29.98 17.59 32.66
C GLN A 521 30.36 17.43 31.19
N VAL A 522 29.53 17.94 30.27
CA VAL A 522 29.86 17.99 28.85
C VAL A 522 30.65 19.25 28.58
N ILE A 523 31.91 19.12 28.16
CA ILE A 523 32.80 20.25 27.82
C ILE A 523 32.47 20.73 26.40
N SER A 524 32.44 19.78 25.45
CA SER A 524 32.12 20.06 24.05
C SER A 524 31.58 18.81 23.36
N ALA A 525 30.89 19.03 22.25
CA ALA A 525 30.46 17.97 21.35
C ALA A 525 30.60 18.45 19.90
N GLY A 526 30.94 17.56 18.98
CA GLY A 526 31.12 17.88 17.57
C GLY A 526 30.96 16.67 16.66
N TRP A 527 30.47 16.91 15.44
CA TRP A 527 30.42 15.86 14.41
C TRP A 527 31.82 15.60 13.85
N VAL A 528 32.09 14.33 13.56
CA VAL A 528 33.33 13.85 12.96
C VAL A 528 33.04 13.36 11.54
N ASP A 529 33.71 13.93 10.55
CA ASP A 529 33.52 13.54 9.14
C ASP A 529 34.00 12.11 8.86
N ASN A 530 35.16 11.74 9.41
CA ASN A 530 35.70 10.39 9.31
C ASN A 530 36.47 10.03 10.58
N LYS A 531 35.95 9.08 11.34
CA LYS A 531 36.49 8.61 12.63
C LYS A 531 37.92 8.08 12.51
N GLU A 532 38.23 7.33 11.45
CA GLU A 532 39.56 6.74 11.24
C GLU A 532 40.60 7.79 10.84
N VAL A 533 40.22 8.74 9.97
CA VAL A 533 41.07 9.88 9.63
C VAL A 533 41.31 10.76 10.85
N TYR A 534 40.26 11.03 11.65
CA TYR A 534 40.37 11.85 12.85
C TYR A 534 41.30 11.26 13.90
N ARG A 535 41.30 9.92 14.07
CA ARG A 535 42.21 9.20 14.98
C ARG A 535 43.68 9.39 14.60
N VAL A 536 43.99 9.45 13.30
CA VAL A 536 45.37 9.59 12.78
C VAL A 536 45.78 11.06 12.67
N LYS A 537 44.87 11.93 12.26
CA LYS A 537 45.11 13.37 12.04
C LYS A 537 43.90 14.17 12.53
N PRO A 538 43.90 14.58 13.82
CA PRO A 538 42.79 15.36 14.37
C PRO A 538 42.54 16.64 13.55
N SER A 539 41.39 16.72 12.90
CA SER A 539 40.96 17.88 12.11
C SER A 539 40.06 18.81 12.95
N VAL A 540 39.69 19.97 12.39
CA VAL A 540 38.70 20.87 13.00
C VAL A 540 37.36 20.14 13.04
N LEU A 541 36.83 19.93 14.25
CA LEU A 541 35.49 19.38 14.45
C LEU A 541 34.43 20.41 14.07
N GLN A 542 33.34 19.95 13.46
CA GLN A 542 32.14 20.76 13.39
C GLN A 542 31.47 20.77 14.77
N LEU A 543 31.85 21.74 15.61
CA LEU A 543 31.32 21.90 16.96
C LEU A 543 29.82 22.15 16.95
N ILE A 544 29.14 21.60 17.95
CA ILE A 544 27.71 21.79 18.15
C ILE A 544 27.50 23.11 18.89
N GLY A 545 26.91 24.08 18.19
CA GLY A 545 26.64 25.43 18.72
C GLY A 545 25.41 25.53 19.64
N GLN A 546 24.93 24.42 20.21
CA GLN A 546 23.78 24.42 21.13
C GLN A 546 24.25 24.65 22.56
N LYS A 547 23.43 25.33 23.38
CA LYS A 547 23.77 25.61 24.79
C LYS A 547 23.75 24.36 25.67
N ASP A 548 22.75 23.49 25.47
CA ASP A 548 22.62 22.24 26.20
C ASP A 548 23.22 21.10 25.38
N LEU A 549 24.42 20.68 25.75
CA LEU A 549 25.12 19.57 25.10
C LEU A 549 24.78 18.19 25.69
N LYS A 550 23.96 18.13 26.76
CA LYS A 550 23.36 16.87 27.23
C LYS A 550 22.08 16.53 26.47
N ARG A 551 21.48 17.51 25.80
CA ARG A 551 20.30 17.36 24.94
C ARG A 551 20.52 18.06 23.61
N ILE A 552 21.07 17.32 22.66
CA ILE A 552 21.37 17.83 21.33
C ILE A 552 20.16 17.60 20.41
N ILE A 553 19.64 18.68 19.84
CA ILE A 553 18.53 18.65 18.88
C ILE A 553 19.09 18.44 17.47
N VAL A 554 18.64 17.39 16.78
CA VAL A 554 19.03 17.07 15.39
C VAL A 554 17.85 17.33 14.46
N ARG A 555 17.70 18.59 14.01
CA ARG A 555 16.52 19.04 13.24
C ARG A 555 16.35 18.36 11.89
N SER A 556 17.45 18.00 11.22
CA SER A 556 17.44 17.32 9.93
C SER A 556 17.26 15.80 10.04
N GLY A 557 17.13 15.28 11.26
CA GLY A 557 17.21 13.85 11.51
C GLY A 557 18.56 13.22 11.13
N HIS A 558 18.58 11.90 11.13
CA HIS A 558 19.66 11.04 10.65
C HIS A 558 19.37 10.58 9.21
N PRO A 559 20.31 10.78 8.26
CA PRO A 559 20.15 10.30 6.89
C PRO A 559 20.06 8.76 6.82
N GLY A 560 19.39 8.24 5.80
CA GLY A 560 19.36 6.81 5.52
C GLY A 560 20.69 6.28 4.99
N LYS A 561 20.96 4.98 5.17
CA LYS A 561 22.18 4.26 4.76
C LYS A 561 23.48 4.98 5.15
N THR A 562 23.51 5.59 6.33
CA THR A 562 24.70 6.30 6.83
C THR A 562 25.03 5.92 8.26
N THR A 563 26.30 6.10 8.62
CA THR A 563 26.79 6.15 10.00
C THR A 563 27.41 7.52 10.21
N ARG A 564 26.96 8.25 11.23
CA ARG A 564 27.56 9.52 11.66
C ARG A 564 28.20 9.32 13.02
N THR A 565 29.41 9.84 13.18
CA THR A 565 30.12 9.80 14.46
C THR A 565 30.05 11.16 15.12
N ILE A 566 29.65 11.19 16.39
CA ILE A 566 29.77 12.36 17.26
C ILE A 566 30.89 12.11 18.26
N MET A 567 31.71 13.13 18.51
CA MET A 567 32.71 13.14 19.55
C MET A 567 32.28 14.05 20.69
N TYR A 568 32.31 13.53 21.92
CA TYR A 568 32.12 14.27 23.15
C TYR A 568 33.46 14.42 23.89
N LEU A 569 33.69 15.60 24.47
CA LEU A 569 34.64 15.79 25.55
C LEU A 569 33.88 15.92 26.86
N LEU A 570 34.15 15.01 27.80
CA LEU A 570 33.42 14.87 29.05
C LEU A 570 34.38 15.00 30.22
N LYS A 571 33.98 15.72 31.27
CA LYS A 571 34.69 15.75 32.55
C LYS A 571 33.91 14.94 33.59
N GLY A 572 34.57 14.02 34.27
CA GLY A 572 33.99 13.20 35.34
C GLY A 572 34.22 11.69 35.16
N SER A 573 33.50 10.89 35.95
CA SER A 573 33.66 9.44 36.05
C SER A 573 32.32 8.71 36.19
N GLY A 574 32.35 7.38 36.02
CA GLY A 574 31.19 6.50 36.17
C GLY A 574 30.45 6.22 34.86
N ASP A 575 29.28 5.59 34.97
CA ASP A 575 28.51 5.18 33.80
C ASP A 575 27.74 6.37 33.20
N ILE A 576 27.84 6.50 31.88
CA ILE A 576 27.08 7.44 31.07
C ILE A 576 26.27 6.66 30.04
N THR A 577 25.05 7.11 29.78
CA THR A 577 24.18 6.52 28.76
C THR A 577 23.88 7.55 27.69
N PHE A 578 24.19 7.20 26.44
CA PHE A 578 23.73 7.92 25.27
C PHE A 578 22.42 7.31 24.81
N THR A 579 21.46 8.16 24.44
CA THR A 579 20.21 7.73 23.82
C THR A 579 19.96 8.58 22.57
N TYR A 580 19.77 7.93 21.44
CA TYR A 580 19.25 8.57 20.25
C TYR A 580 17.77 8.24 20.15
N ASP A 581 16.94 9.28 20.20
CA ASP A 581 15.48 9.20 20.24
C ASP A 581 14.93 9.83 18.96
N SER A 582 14.48 8.96 18.05
CA SER A 582 13.78 9.34 16.83
C SER A 582 12.33 8.91 16.90
N VAL A 583 11.42 9.80 16.49
CA VAL A 583 9.98 9.50 16.47
C VAL A 583 9.70 8.32 15.52
N LYS A 584 10.29 8.35 14.32
CA LYS A 584 10.04 7.36 13.27
C LYS A 584 11.12 6.29 13.20
N GLY A 585 12.35 6.60 13.61
CA GLY A 585 13.49 5.68 13.63
C GLY A 585 13.60 4.81 14.88
N GLY A 586 12.70 5.00 15.86
CA GLY A 586 12.78 4.35 17.17
C GLY A 586 13.88 4.91 18.07
N GLN A 587 14.10 4.24 19.19
CA GLN A 587 15.11 4.62 20.18
C GLN A 587 16.24 3.60 20.27
N ALA A 588 17.46 4.09 20.42
CA ALA A 588 18.63 3.26 20.71
C ALA A 588 19.45 3.87 21.84
N ALA A 589 19.91 3.03 22.76
CA ALA A 589 20.71 3.45 23.91
C ALA A 589 22.02 2.67 24.03
N LYS A 590 23.08 3.35 24.48
CA LYS A 590 24.41 2.77 24.69
C LYS A 590 25.04 3.34 25.95
N THR A 591 25.41 2.47 26.87
CA THR A 591 26.14 2.85 28.09
C THR A 591 27.64 2.68 27.89
N VAL A 592 28.40 3.67 28.34
CA VAL A 592 29.86 3.70 28.35
C VAL A 592 30.31 4.04 29.77
N ARG A 593 31.38 3.42 30.25
CA ARG A 593 31.97 3.74 31.55
C ARG A 593 33.14 4.70 31.38
N LEU A 594 33.10 5.81 32.09
CA LEU A 594 34.23 6.73 32.25
C LEU A 594 35.09 6.23 33.43
N GLY A 595 36.42 6.22 33.22
CA GLY A 595 37.40 5.59 34.10
C GLY A 595 37.61 6.28 35.43
#